data_AF-A0A412AWE6-F1
#
_entry.id   AF-A0A412AWE6-F1
#
_cell.length_a   1.000
_cell.length_b   1.000
_cell.length_c   1.000
_cell.angle_alpha   90.00
_cell.angle_beta   90.00
_cell.angle_gamma   90.00
#
_symmetry.space_group_name_H-M   'P 1'
#
loop_
_entity.id
_entity.type
_entity.pdbx_description
1 polymer ?
#
loop_
_entity_poly.entity_id
_entity_poly.type
_entity_poly.pdbx_seq_one_letter_code
_entity_poly.pdbx_strand_id
1 'polypeptide(L)' 'MSRIIVPEKESQAYVSKLFQTIGAGKKHADVVADHLTMAEMRGQASHGLNRIPFYTQKLEHGAIKPILT' A
#
# COMPACT_ATOMS: atom_id res chain seq x y z
N MET A 1 -22.24 5.27 -9.01
CA MET A 1 -20.78 5.37 -8.79
C MET A 1 -20.08 4.82 -10.02
N SER A 2 -19.19 5.59 -10.63
CA SER A 2 -18.32 5.07 -11.69
C SER A 2 -17.29 4.11 -11.09
N ARG A 3 -17.04 2.98 -11.74
CA ARG A 3 -15.96 2.06 -11.37
C ARG A 3 -14.85 2.21 -12.39
N ILE A 4 -13.62 2.28 -11.92
CA ILE A 4 -12.42 2.20 -12.77
C ILE A 4 -11.78 0.83 -12.54
N ILE A 5 -11.23 0.26 -13.61
CA ILE A 5 -10.42 -0.95 -13.53
C ILE A 5 -8.98 -0.49 -13.70
N VAL A 6 -8.14 -0.84 -12.73
CA VAL A 6 -6.70 -0.57 -12.75
C VAL A 6 -5.98 -1.92 -12.77
N PRO A 7 -5.01 -2.14 -13.67
CA PRO A 7 -4.21 -3.36 -13.67
C PRO A 7 -3.53 -3.60 -12.31
N GLU A 8 -3.44 -4.87 -11.90
CA GLU A 8 -2.81 -5.27 -10.63
C GLU A 8 -1.39 -4.70 -10.51
N LYS A 9 -0.58 -4.82 -11.56
CA LYS A 9 0.81 -4.35 -11.57
C LYS A 9 0.95 -2.85 -11.46
N GLU A 10 0.03 -2.09 -12.07
CA GLU A 10 -0.01 -0.63 -11.91
C GLU A 10 -0.39 -0.25 -10.48
N SER A 11 -1.38 -0.94 -9.91
CA SER A 11 -1.76 -0.75 -8.50
C SER A 11 -0.60 -1.06 -7.56
N GLN A 12 0.11 -2.18 -7.76
CA GLN A 12 1.25 -2.59 -6.94
C GLN A 12 2.40 -1.57 -7.02
N ALA A 13 2.74 -1.13 -8.24
CA ALA A 13 3.79 -0.14 -8.45
C ALA A 13 3.45 1.21 -7.81
N TYR A 14 2.20 1.66 -7.95
CA TYR A 14 1.71 2.89 -7.34
C TYR A 14 1.81 2.84 -5.81
N VAL A 15 1.33 1.75 -5.21
CA VAL A 15 1.34 1.58 -3.75
C VAL A 15 2.77 1.53 -3.20
N SER A 16 3.68 0.79 -3.86
CA SER A 16 5.08 0.78 -3.42
C SER A 16 5.69 2.19 -3.50
N LYS A 17 5.45 2.93 -4.59
CA LYS A 17 5.95 4.30 -4.73
C LYS A 17 5.37 5.24 -3.67
N LEU A 18 4.09 5.09 -3.34
CA LEU A 18 3.43 5.85 -2.28
C LEU A 18 4.12 5.64 -0.92
N PHE A 19 4.31 4.38 -0.51
CA PHE A 19 4.97 4.06 0.77
C PHE A 19 6.43 4.53 0.82
N GLN A 20 7.17 4.47 -0.30
CA GLN A 20 8.51 5.03 -0.38
C GLN A 20 8.52 6.56 -0.20
N THR A 21 7.53 7.25 -0.78
CA THR A 21 7.44 8.71 -0.73
C THR A 21 7.21 9.24 0.68
N ILE A 22 6.51 8.45 1.53
CA ILE A 22 6.28 8.77 2.95
C ILE A 22 7.38 8.24 3.87
N GLY A 23 8.50 7.75 3.30
CA GLY A 23 9.71 7.41 4.05
C GLY A 23 9.96 5.93 4.32
N ALA A 24 9.13 5.01 3.83
CA ALA A 24 9.44 3.58 3.95
C ALA A 24 10.60 3.17 3.03
N GLY A 25 11.51 2.32 3.52
CA GLY A 25 12.53 1.70 2.66
C GLY A 25 11.89 0.86 1.55
N LYS A 26 12.51 0.82 0.36
CA LYS A 26 11.96 0.16 -0.84
C LYS A 26 11.48 -1.26 -0.59
N LYS A 27 12.28 -2.06 0.12
CA LYS A 27 11.94 -3.46 0.44
C LYS A 27 10.64 -3.57 1.23
N HIS A 28 10.43 -2.69 2.21
CA HIS A 28 9.21 -2.69 3.03
C HIS A 28 8.00 -2.17 2.23
N ALA A 29 8.20 -1.12 1.44
CA ALA A 29 7.16 -0.61 0.56
C ALA A 29 6.68 -1.67 -0.46
N ASP A 30 7.61 -2.43 -1.05
CA ASP A 30 7.30 -3.51 -1.98
C ASP A 30 6.50 -4.63 -1.31
N VAL A 31 6.86 -5.03 -0.08
CA VAL A 31 6.12 -6.05 0.70
C VAL A 31 4.70 -5.59 1.01
N VAL A 32 4.53 -4.35 1.48
CA VAL A 32 3.20 -3.80 1.76
C VAL A 32 2.37 -3.75 0.47
N ALA A 33 2.94 -3.24 -0.61
CA ALA A 33 2.25 -3.17 -1.90
C ALA A 33 1.78 -4.55 -2.37
N ASP A 34 2.66 -5.54 -2.34
CA ASP A 34 2.36 -6.93 -2.70
C ASP A 34 1.17 -7.50 -1.89
N HIS A 35 1.18 -7.33 -0.56
CA HIS A 35 0.13 -7.89 0.28
C HIS A 35 -1.22 -7.18 0.10
N LEU A 36 -1.23 -5.86 -0.07
CA LEU A 36 -2.47 -5.12 -0.30
C LEU A 36 -3.07 -5.45 -1.66
N THR A 37 -2.27 -5.56 -2.72
CA THR A 37 -2.77 -5.98 -4.04
C THR A 37 -3.22 -7.45 -4.03
N MET A 38 -2.49 -8.32 -3.35
CA MET A 38 -2.87 -9.74 -3.19
C MET A 38 -4.23 -9.89 -2.49
N ALA A 39 -4.48 -9.12 -1.43
CA ALA A 39 -5.78 -9.12 -0.74
C ALA A 39 -6.91 -8.58 -1.64
N GLU A 40 -6.63 -7.52 -2.41
CA GLU A 40 -7.57 -6.97 -3.39
C GLU A 40 -7.96 -8.00 -4.46
N MET A 41 -6.97 -8.67 -5.07
CA MET A 41 -7.20 -9.69 -6.11
C MET A 41 -7.95 -10.92 -5.58
N ARG A 42 -7.92 -11.17 -4.27
CA ARG A 42 -8.68 -12.25 -3.61
C ARG A 42 -10.07 -11.82 -3.12
N GLY A 43 -10.51 -10.60 -3.44
CA GLY A 43 -11.80 -10.06 -3.01
C GLY A 43 -11.87 -9.69 -1.53
N GLN A 44 -10.73 -9.62 -0.83
CA GLN A 44 -10.63 -9.23 0.57
C GLN A 44 -10.36 -7.71 0.68
N ALA A 45 -11.22 -6.91 0.07
CA ALA A 45 -11.02 -5.45 -0.04
C ALA A 45 -10.91 -4.74 1.31
N SER A 46 -11.46 -5.31 2.40
CA SER A 46 -11.30 -4.80 3.76
C SER A 46 -9.85 -4.87 4.27
N HIS A 47 -9.02 -5.72 3.66
CA HIS A 47 -7.59 -5.90 3.94
C HIS A 47 -6.70 -5.51 2.74
N GLY A 48 -7.31 -5.12 1.61
CA GLY A 48 -6.64 -4.71 0.38
C GLY A 48 -6.35 -3.21 0.32
N LEU A 49 -6.57 -2.60 -0.86
CA LEU A 49 -6.16 -1.22 -1.14
C LEU A 49 -6.86 -0.19 -0.23
N ASN A 50 -8.04 -0.53 0.32
CA ASN A 50 -8.75 0.33 1.29
C ASN A 50 -7.96 0.60 2.59
N ARG A 51 -6.89 -0.17 2.86
CA ARG A 51 -6.04 0.03 4.05
C ARG A 51 -4.95 1.08 3.86
N ILE A 52 -4.76 1.61 2.64
CA ILE A 52 -3.75 2.63 2.37
C ILE A 52 -3.88 3.84 3.32
N PRO A 53 -5.05 4.50 3.47
CA PRO A 53 -5.16 5.67 4.35
C PRO A 53 -4.85 5.38 5.82
N PHE A 54 -5.16 4.16 6.28
CA PHE A 54 -4.88 3.73 7.65
C PHE A 54 -3.37 3.59 7.89
N TYR A 55 -2.65 2.95 6.96
CA TYR A 55 -1.20 2.76 7.10
C TYR A 55 -0.43 4.06 6.89
N THR A 56 -0.85 4.93 5.97
CA THR A 56 -0.21 6.24 5.76
C THR A 56 -0.36 7.12 7.00
N GLN A 57 -1.57 7.22 7.58
CA GLN A 57 -1.76 7.95 8.84
C GLN A 57 -0.88 7.39 9.96
N LYS A 58 -0.81 6.07 10.11
CA LYS A 58 0.01 5.49 11.18
C LYS A 58 1.51 5.74 11.02
N LEU A 59 2.00 5.80 9.78
CA LEU A 59 3.38 6.19 9.49
C LEU A 59 3.63 7.67 9.79
N GLU A 60 2.73 8.55 9.34
CA GLU A 60 2.83 10.01 9.59
C GLU A 60 2.83 10.35 11.08
N HIS A 61 2.02 9.66 11.89
CA HIS A 61 1.94 9.88 13.34
C HIS A 61 3.01 9.11 14.14
N GLY A 62 3.96 8.44 13.48
CA GLY A 62 5.04 7.68 14.13
C GLY A 62 4.59 6.42 14.88
N ALA A 63 3.34 5.99 14.72
CA ALA A 63 2.80 4.77 15.31
C ALA A 63 3.33 3.51 14.61
N ILE A 64 3.82 3.64 13.38
CA ILE A 64 4.59 2.63 12.66
C ILE A 64 5.95 3.27 12.36
N LYS A 65 7.05 2.54 12.65
CA LYS A 65 8.39 3.00 12.31
C LYS A 65 8.68 2.67 10.84
N PRO A 66 8.96 3.68 9.99
CA PRO A 66 9.59 3.39 8.70
C PRO A 66 11.00 2.86 9.00
N ILE A 67 11.26 1.61 8.68
CA ILE A 67 12.63 1.10 8.73
C ILE A 67 13.34 1.67 7.52
N LEU A 68 14.28 2.59 7.79
CA LEU A 68 15.18 3.17 6.79
C LEU A 68 16.29 2.16 6.52
N THR A 69 16.28 1.55 5.34
CA THR A 69 17.38 0.75 4.78
C THR A 69 17.51 1.05 3.31
#